data_AF-A0A6J2UJM1-F1
#
_entry.id   AF-A0A6J2UJM1-F1
#
_cell.length_a   1.000
_cell.length_b   1.000
_cell.length_c   1.000
_cell.angle_alpha   90.00
_cell.angle_beta   90.00
_cell.angle_gamma   90.00
#
_symmetry.space_group_name_H-M   'P 1'
#
loop_
_entity.id
_entity.type
_entity.pdbx_description
1 polymer ?
#
loop_
_entity_poly.entity_id
_entity_poly.type
_entity_poly.pdbx_seq_one_letter_code
_entity_poly.pdbx_strand_id
1 'polypeptide(L)'
;MESRCFTCLFLHHCPPTDGFILRLISETLQNNVAGEPITHERTEWNFDPEAAKKARALYYEKNGYRSAAFIERLGVGLDGRHEERRLAQKERDVGRLNGEHNINNPVRSL
;
A
#
# COMPACT_ATOMS: atom_id res chain seq x y z
N MET A 1 -41.46 -67.87 4.63
CA MET A 1 -40.03 -67.54 4.44
C MET A 1 -39.99 -66.34 3.49
N GLU A 2 -39.08 -65.38 3.69
CA GLU A 2 -38.90 -64.15 2.88
C GLU A 2 -39.79 -62.95 3.24
N SER A 3 -39.22 -61.98 3.96
CA SER A 3 -39.56 -60.53 3.96
C SER A 3 -38.98 -59.76 5.15
N ARG A 4 -38.09 -60.34 5.96
CA ARG A 4 -37.52 -59.67 7.14
C ARG A 4 -36.03 -59.35 7.06
N CYS A 5 -35.41 -59.44 5.88
CA CYS A 5 -33.96 -59.24 5.73
C CYS A 5 -33.57 -57.88 5.10
N PHE A 6 -34.52 -57.12 4.56
CA PHE A 6 -34.17 -55.88 3.82
C PHE A 6 -33.98 -54.65 4.71
N THR A 7 -34.45 -54.67 5.96
CA THR A 7 -34.41 -53.51 6.85
C THR A 7 -33.11 -53.35 7.64
N CYS A 8 -32.20 -54.34 7.59
CA CYS A 8 -30.94 -54.28 8.34
C CYS A 8 -29.76 -53.67 7.55
N LEU A 9 -29.92 -53.42 6.24
CA LEU A 9 -28.82 -52.95 5.38
C LEU A 9 -28.66 -51.42 5.31
N PHE A 10 -29.60 -50.64 5.85
CA PHE A 10 -29.54 -49.17 5.79
C PHE A 10 -28.90 -48.49 7.01
N LEU A 11 -28.59 -49.23 8.09
CA LEU A 11 -28.12 -48.65 9.36
C LEU A 11 -26.59 -48.60 9.53
N HIS A 12 -25.80 -49.02 8.52
CA HIS A 12 -24.33 -49.04 8.61
C HIS A 12 -23.59 -47.90 7.90
N HIS A 13 -24.29 -46.87 7.41
CA HIS A 13 -23.68 -45.76 6.67
C HIS A 13 -23.82 -44.39 7.35
N CYS A 14 -23.70 -44.33 8.68
CA CYS A 14 -23.45 -43.05 9.36
C CYS A 14 -21.95 -42.90 9.61
N PRO A 15 -21.20 -42.11 8.80
CA PRO A 15 -19.85 -41.73 9.18
C PRO A 15 -19.92 -40.88 10.47
N PRO A 16 -18.90 -40.92 11.35
CA PRO A 16 -18.86 -40.09 12.56
C PRO A 16 -18.78 -38.61 12.16
N THR A 17 -19.94 -37.98 12.02
CA THR A 17 -20.11 -36.55 11.66
C THR A 17 -19.37 -35.65 12.64
N ASP A 18 -19.28 -36.06 13.91
CA ASP A 18 -18.59 -35.31 14.96
C ASP A 18 -17.09 -35.21 14.68
N GLY A 19 -16.45 -36.30 14.21
CA GLY A 19 -15.03 -36.30 13.86
C GLY A 19 -14.71 -35.40 12.67
N PHE A 20 -15.60 -35.36 11.67
CA PHE A 20 -15.46 -34.49 10.51
C PHE A 20 -15.62 -33.01 10.88
N ILE A 21 -16.65 -32.67 11.66
CA ILE A 21 -16.90 -31.27 12.08
C ILE A 21 -15.77 -30.77 12.98
N LEU A 22 -15.33 -31.57 13.96
CA LEU A 22 -14.20 -31.18 14.82
C LEU A 22 -12.92 -31.00 14.02
N ARG A 23 -12.66 -31.87 13.03
CA ARG A 23 -11.52 -31.73 12.12
C ARG A 23 -11.61 -30.45 11.30
N LEU A 24 -12.75 -30.17 10.67
CA LEU A 24 -12.96 -28.94 9.89
C LEU A 24 -12.75 -27.68 10.75
N ILE A 25 -13.32 -27.63 11.96
CA ILE A 25 -13.17 -26.50 12.88
C ILE A 25 -11.70 -26.35 13.29
N SER A 26 -11.03 -27.45 13.65
CA SER A 26 -9.63 -27.42 14.07
C SER A 26 -8.69 -26.98 12.96
N GLU A 27 -8.87 -27.49 11.73
CA GLU A 27 -8.07 -27.11 10.55
C GLU A 27 -8.32 -25.64 10.19
N THR A 28 -9.58 -25.18 10.23
CA THR A 28 -9.92 -23.78 9.95
C THR A 28 -9.29 -22.84 10.99
N LEU A 29 -9.40 -23.14 12.28
CA LEU A 29 -8.81 -22.31 13.33
C LEU A 29 -7.28 -22.32 13.26
N GLN A 30 -6.66 -23.49 13.07
CA GLN A 30 -5.20 -23.59 12.96
C GLN A 30 -4.66 -22.81 11.76
N ASN A 31 -5.29 -22.91 10.60
CA ASN A 31 -4.86 -22.17 9.40
C ASN A 31 -5.05 -20.66 9.55
N ASN A 32 -6.08 -20.21 10.27
CA ASN A 32 -6.29 -18.77 10.52
C ASN A 32 -5.36 -18.21 11.61
N VAL A 33 -5.01 -19.01 12.64
CA VAL A 33 -4.15 -18.58 13.75
C VAL A 33 -2.67 -18.69 13.41
N ALA A 34 -2.26 -19.79 12.78
CA ALA A 34 -0.87 -20.04 12.41
C ALA A 34 -0.51 -19.50 11.00
N GLY A 35 -1.51 -19.08 10.23
CA GLY A 35 -1.38 -18.84 8.80
C GLY A 35 -1.42 -20.16 8.01
N GLU A 36 -1.87 -20.10 6.76
CA GLU A 36 -1.60 -21.19 5.83
C GLU A 36 -0.07 -21.34 5.71
N PRO A 37 0.50 -22.56 5.62
CA PRO A 37 1.91 -22.75 5.31
C PRO A 37 2.20 -22.29 3.88
N ILE A 38 2.14 -20.99 3.66
CA ILE A 38 2.59 -20.32 2.45
C ILE A 38 4.10 -20.54 2.46
N THR A 39 4.54 -21.42 1.56
CA THR A 39 5.96 -21.60 1.28
C THR A 39 6.54 -20.21 1.05
N HIS A 40 7.56 -19.84 1.82
CA HIS A 40 8.16 -18.51 1.70
C HIS A 40 8.67 -18.38 0.26
N GLU A 41 8.02 -17.53 -0.54
CA GLU A 41 8.46 -17.27 -1.89
C GLU A 41 9.81 -16.55 -1.80
N ARG A 42 10.83 -17.06 -2.50
CA ARG A 42 12.13 -16.41 -2.54
C ARG A 42 11.99 -15.14 -3.37
N THR A 43 11.76 -14.01 -2.71
CA THR A 43 11.78 -12.71 -3.37
C THR A 43 13.22 -12.25 -3.55
N GLU A 44 13.67 -12.19 -4.79
CA GLU A 44 14.95 -11.56 -5.14
C GLU A 44 14.75 -10.07 -5.37
N TRP A 45 15.50 -9.25 -4.65
CA TRP A 45 15.52 -7.80 -4.83
C TRP A 45 16.80 -7.39 -5.54
N ASN A 46 16.68 -6.72 -6.69
CA ASN A 46 17.83 -6.11 -7.34
C ASN A 46 18.19 -4.80 -6.63
N PHE A 47 19.15 -4.86 -5.70
CA PHE A 47 19.61 -3.68 -4.99
C PHE A 47 20.66 -2.93 -5.83
N ASP A 48 20.24 -1.85 -6.50
CA ASP A 48 21.17 -0.89 -7.10
C ASP A 48 21.63 0.10 -6.00
N PRO A 49 22.91 0.07 -5.57
CA PRO A 49 23.42 0.96 -4.53
C PRO A 49 23.37 2.44 -4.93
N GLU A 50 23.31 2.75 -6.22
CA GLU A 50 23.23 4.12 -6.74
C GLU A 50 21.79 4.59 -7.00
N ALA A 51 20.79 3.69 -6.97
CA ALA A 51 19.39 4.05 -7.22
C ALA A 51 18.90 5.13 -6.26
N ALA A 52 19.29 5.05 -4.98
CA ALA A 52 18.93 6.07 -3.98
C ALA A 52 19.54 7.44 -4.31
N LYS A 53 20.78 7.49 -4.81
CA LYS A 53 21.44 8.76 -5.17
C LYS A 53 20.78 9.39 -6.40
N LYS A 54 20.48 8.59 -7.43
CA LYS A 54 19.77 9.04 -8.64
C LYS A 54 18.36 9.53 -8.31
N ALA A 55 17.59 8.75 -7.54
CA ALA A 55 16.25 9.12 -7.10
C ALA A 55 16.24 10.41 -6.29
N ARG A 56 17.24 10.60 -5.42
CA ARG A 56 17.43 11.84 -4.67
C ARG A 56 17.64 13.03 -5.61
N ALA A 57 18.58 12.94 -6.56
CA ALA A 57 18.84 14.04 -7.50
C ALA A 57 17.57 14.44 -8.27
N LEU A 58 16.85 13.47 -8.83
CA LEU A 58 15.58 13.68 -9.52
C LEU A 58 14.50 14.31 -8.62
N TYR A 59 14.46 13.89 -7.35
CA TYR A 59 13.52 14.45 -6.37
C TYR A 59 13.80 15.93 -6.09
N TYR A 60 15.06 16.30 -5.88
CA TYR A 60 15.47 17.69 -5.64
C TYR A 60 15.20 18.57 -6.87
N GLU A 61 15.47 18.07 -8.07
CA GLU A 61 15.18 18.77 -9.32
C GLU A 61 13.69 19.05 -9.49
N LYS A 62 12.84 18.06 -9.20
CA LYS A 62 11.38 18.17 -9.37
C LYS A 62 10.70 18.99 -8.27
N ASN A 63 11.14 18.86 -7.02
CA ASN A 63 10.40 19.36 -5.85
C ASN A 63 11.09 20.53 -5.14
N GLY A 64 12.30 20.88 -5.55
CA GLY A 64 13.11 21.92 -4.92
C GLY A 64 13.73 21.50 -3.60
N TYR A 65 14.47 22.42 -2.98
CA TYR A 65 15.08 22.21 -1.67
C TYR A 65 14.00 21.93 -0.62
N ARG A 66 14.17 20.85 0.15
CA ARG A 66 13.22 20.39 1.20
C ARG A 66 11.77 20.32 0.72
N SER A 67 11.56 20.04 -0.57
CA SER A 67 10.22 19.86 -1.15
C SER A 67 9.36 21.12 -1.15
N ALA A 68 9.96 22.32 -1.04
CA ALA A 68 9.23 23.59 -0.98
C ALA A 68 8.22 23.74 -2.14
N ALA A 69 8.64 23.47 -3.38
CA ALA A 69 7.78 23.56 -4.56
C ALA A 69 6.73 22.43 -4.64
N PHE A 70 6.94 21.31 -3.95
CA PHE A 70 5.94 20.27 -3.82
C PHE A 70 4.86 20.64 -2.80
N ILE A 71 5.27 21.16 -1.63
CA ILE A 71 4.34 21.62 -0.59
C ILE A 71 3.46 22.75 -1.12
N GLU A 72 4.05 23.69 -1.86
CA GLU A 72 3.29 24.74 -2.53
C GLU A 72 2.21 24.14 -3.44
N ARG A 73 2.56 23.19 -4.32
CA ARG A 73 1.61 22.50 -5.21
C ARG A 73 0.50 21.76 -4.47
N LEU A 74 0.79 21.13 -3.32
CA LEU A 74 -0.23 20.51 -2.48
C LEU A 74 -1.24 21.53 -1.94
N GLY A 75 -0.78 22.73 -1.59
CA GLY A 75 -1.63 23.81 -1.06
C GLY A 75 -2.61 24.40 -2.08
N VAL A 76 -2.40 24.16 -3.38
CA VAL A 76 -3.22 24.73 -4.47
C VAL A 76 -4.49 23.92 -4.77
N GLY A 77 -4.89 22.98 -3.89
CA GLY A 77 -6.12 22.17 -4.00
C GLY A 77 -6.17 21.29 -5.26
N LEU A 78 -7.32 20.63 -5.52
CA LEU A 78 -7.52 19.68 -6.65
C LEU A 78 -8.64 20.10 -7.62
N ASP A 79 -9.21 21.29 -7.44
CA ASP A 79 -10.40 21.78 -8.16
C ASP A 79 -10.09 22.36 -9.56
N GLY A 80 -8.87 22.18 -10.06
CA GLY A 80 -8.43 22.71 -11.36
C GLY A 80 -8.07 24.21 -11.36
N ARG A 81 -8.38 24.98 -10.30
CA ARG A 81 -8.08 26.42 -10.20
C ARG A 81 -6.68 26.69 -9.67
N HIS A 82 -5.71 25.89 -10.11
CA HIS A 82 -4.36 25.96 -9.58
C HIS A 82 -3.61 27.22 -10.02
N GLU A 83 -3.86 27.68 -11.25
CA GLU A 83 -3.21 28.87 -11.82
C GLU A 83 -3.59 30.14 -11.05
N GLU A 84 -4.90 30.36 -10.84
CA GLU A 84 -5.43 31.53 -10.12
C GLU A 84 -4.87 31.63 -8.71
N ARG A 85 -4.82 30.50 -7.99
CA ARG A 85 -4.30 30.46 -6.62
C ARG A 85 -2.79 30.63 -6.54
N ARG A 86 -2.05 30.13 -7.54
CA ARG A 86 -0.61 30.35 -7.67
C ARG A 86 -0.32 31.83 -7.95
N LEU A 87 -1.10 32.48 -8.80
CA LEU A 87 -0.99 33.92 -9.08
C LEU A 87 -1.31 34.76 -7.83
N ALA A 88 -2.42 34.46 -7.15
CA ALA A 88 -2.78 35.14 -5.90
C ALA A 88 -1.72 34.93 -4.79
N GLN A 89 -1.05 33.77 -4.77
CA GLN A 89 0.06 33.53 -3.85
C GLN A 89 1.30 34.33 -4.23
N LYS A 90 1.66 34.35 -5.50
CA LYS A 90 2.74 35.19 -6.03
C LYS A 90 2.53 36.66 -5.69
N GLU A 91 1.31 37.18 -5.83
CA GLU A 91 0.96 38.56 -5.46
C GLU A 91 1.10 38.83 -3.95
N ARG A 92 0.72 37.88 -3.08
CA ARG A 92 0.93 38.01 -1.62
C ARG A 92 2.39 37.97 -1.22
N ASP A 93 3.20 37.21 -1.95
CA ASP A 93 4.61 37.01 -1.66
C ASP A 93 5.47 38.16 -2.22
N VAL A 94 4.92 38.99 -3.12
CA VAL A 94 5.55 40.24 -3.57
C VAL A 94 5.72 41.21 -2.39
N GLY A 95 6.97 41.66 -2.18
CA GLY A 95 7.31 42.71 -1.23
C GLY A 95 7.35 42.29 0.25
N ARG A 96 6.95 41.06 0.60
CA ARG A 96 6.96 40.62 2.00
C ARG A 96 8.35 40.18 2.48
N LEU A 97 9.26 39.77 1.58
CA LEU A 97 10.66 39.35 1.86
C LEU A 97 11.62 39.38 0.63
N ASN A 98 11.59 40.35 -0.30
CA ASN A 98 12.54 40.43 -1.46
C ASN A 98 12.80 39.11 -2.26
N GLY A 99 11.91 38.12 -2.21
CA GLY A 99 12.13 36.79 -2.80
C GLY A 99 13.08 35.87 -2.02
N GLU A 100 13.51 36.23 -0.82
CA GLU A 100 14.38 35.40 0.01
C GLU A 100 13.57 34.50 0.94
N HIS A 101 13.36 33.25 0.51
CA HIS A 101 13.02 32.12 1.37
C HIS A 101 14.05 31.00 1.27
N ASN A 102 15.27 31.33 0.84
CA ASN A 102 16.37 30.38 0.82
C ASN A 102 17.72 31.11 0.70
N ILE A 103 18.44 31.29 1.81
CA ILE A 103 19.89 31.57 1.80
C ILE A 103 20.72 30.46 1.14
N ASN A 104 20.11 29.40 0.59
CA ASN A 104 20.76 28.30 -0.11
C ASN A 104 19.91 27.71 -1.26
N ASN A 105 19.42 28.53 -2.19
CA ASN A 105 18.99 28.00 -3.50
C ASN A 105 20.05 28.36 -4.55
N PRO A 106 20.77 27.40 -5.17
CA PRO A 106 21.57 27.74 -6.33
C PRO A 106 20.64 28.31 -7.41
N VAL A 107 20.96 29.50 -7.88
CA VAL A 107 20.20 30.20 -8.92
C VAL A 107 20.13 29.28 -10.13
N ARG A 108 18.91 28.95 -10.57
CA ARG A 108 18.63 28.13 -11.75
C ARG A 108 19.30 28.79 -12.95
N SER A 109 20.39 28.21 -13.45
CA SER A 109 20.97 28.61 -14.74
C SER A 109 19.95 28.28 -15.83
N LEU A 110 19.55 29.31 -16.58
CA LEU A 110 18.78 29.19 -17.81
C LEU A 110 19.52 28.32 -18.84
#